data_AF-A0A8S0QY04-F1
#
_entry.id   AF-A0A8S0QY04-F1
#
_cell.length_a   1.000
_cell.length_b   1.000
_cell.length_c   1.000
_cell.angle_alpha   90.00
_cell.angle_beta   90.00
_cell.angle_gamma   90.00
#
_symmetry.space_group_name_H-M   'P 1'
#
loop_
_entity.id
_entity.type
_entity.pdbx_description
1 polymer ?
#
loop_
_entity_poly.entity_id
_entity_poly.type
_entity_poly.pdbx_seq_one_letter_code
_entity_poly.pdbx_strand_id
1 'polypeptide(L)'
;MPNNVDFRGLPIKFVKQLYNLKNTTVLETRYRFNVGGAYLGIKEDTGLFREWFSNDNYCFSENFSNTPNAETLSINYTEHTPTYTTPKIVYTTSRVIGNGSKSLEWSFPIDSGFYYLLRLHFCEIVMDITGQNQRVFTISINNQIADSEADVIFWTGGTGIPYFEDYVTWLRDDGRHGEKTLSLSLFPNLISQPKYSSVLLNGLEIFKFSDSKSSLAAANPKTIPLALDNKPPKKNRKGSSLLYYVIGSVIGVLVVLLSINFLIFCHCRIVKDSHTNAIKTSGWGSSLPSDLCRHFRLEEIKFATDNFNESFVIGRGGFGNVYKGYIDNGATAVAVKRLNPSSNQGAREFKTEIQILSTLRHLHLVSLIGYRDEKGEMILVYDYMLNGTLRDHLYKTENSPLQWKNRLQILIGAARGLDYLHTGTKHVIIHRDVKSTNILLDEKWVAKVSDFGLSKISSTVGTKSHVSTEVKGSFGYLDPEYYKRQQLTHKSDVYSFGVILFEVLCGRPPIFPDTSNIQVNLAQWAKIRCKKETLEQIVDPNLEGQIAPECLSRYAEIAIRCLRDNRIERPSMSDVVSRLEFVM
;
A
#
# COMPACT_ATOMS: atom_id res chain seq x y z
N MET A 1 12.41 -0.52 -33.27
CA MET A 1 12.48 -1.61 -32.26
C MET A 1 13.68 -2.46 -32.60
N PRO A 2 14.52 -2.86 -31.63
CA PRO A 2 15.63 -3.76 -31.94
C PRO A 2 15.06 -5.14 -32.30
N ASN A 3 15.47 -5.67 -33.45
CA ASN A 3 15.00 -6.95 -34.02
C ASN A 3 15.53 -8.21 -33.30
N ASN A 4 16.06 -8.08 -32.07
CA ASN A 4 16.86 -9.12 -31.42
C ASN A 4 16.42 -9.43 -29.98
N VAL A 5 15.10 -9.46 -29.70
CA VAL A 5 14.61 -10.17 -28.50
C VAL A 5 14.42 -11.65 -28.91
N ASP A 6 15.53 -12.37 -28.97
CA ASP A 6 15.58 -13.69 -29.61
C ASP A 6 15.09 -14.80 -28.67
N PHE A 7 13.77 -15.04 -28.64
CA PHE A 7 13.17 -16.24 -28.04
C PHE A 7 13.26 -17.46 -28.98
N ARG A 8 14.27 -17.53 -29.85
CA ARG A 8 14.36 -18.57 -30.89
C ARG A 8 14.79 -19.91 -30.30
N GLY A 9 13.91 -20.90 -30.38
CA GLY A 9 14.26 -22.32 -30.32
C GLY A 9 14.72 -22.87 -28.96
N LEU A 10 14.63 -22.09 -27.89
CA LEU A 10 15.01 -22.55 -26.55
C LEU A 10 13.79 -23.14 -25.82
N PRO A 11 13.89 -24.37 -25.29
CA PRO A 11 12.85 -24.95 -24.45
C PRO A 11 12.70 -24.13 -23.16
N ILE A 12 11.61 -23.36 -23.04
CA ILE A 12 11.29 -22.62 -21.81
C ILE A 12 10.61 -23.58 -20.83
N LYS A 13 11.10 -23.62 -19.58
CA LYS A 13 10.52 -24.45 -18.51
C LYS A 13 9.08 -23.98 -18.24
N PHE A 14 8.09 -24.68 -18.78
CA PHE A 14 6.70 -24.52 -18.35
C PHE A 14 6.54 -25.29 -17.06
N VAL A 15 5.79 -24.75 -16.11
CA VAL A 15 5.39 -25.51 -14.92
C VAL A 15 4.62 -26.76 -15.40
N LYS A 16 5.33 -27.91 -15.47
CA LYS A 16 4.92 -29.26 -15.96
C LYS A 16 5.10 -29.61 -17.46
N GLN A 17 5.61 -28.76 -18.37
CA GLN A 17 5.82 -29.13 -19.80
C GLN A 17 6.83 -28.19 -20.53
N LEU A 18 6.99 -28.29 -21.86
CA LEU A 18 7.75 -27.32 -22.68
C LEU A 18 6.79 -26.39 -23.42
N TYR A 19 7.00 -25.06 -23.35
CA TYR A 19 6.20 -24.08 -24.09
C TYR A 19 6.96 -23.54 -25.30
N ASN A 20 6.46 -23.82 -26.51
CA ASN A 20 7.04 -23.28 -27.74
C ASN A 20 6.47 -21.90 -28.06
N LEU A 21 7.30 -20.87 -27.91
CA LEU A 21 6.95 -19.51 -28.30
C LEU A 21 6.84 -19.42 -29.84
N LYS A 22 5.70 -18.92 -30.34
CA LYS A 22 5.51 -18.67 -31.77
C LYS A 22 6.04 -17.28 -32.12
N ASN A 23 6.60 -17.11 -33.32
CA ASN A 23 7.07 -15.80 -33.83
C ASN A 23 5.98 -14.72 -33.88
N THR A 24 4.70 -15.10 -33.80
CA THR A 24 3.55 -14.19 -33.79
C THR A 24 3.13 -13.77 -32.37
N THR A 25 3.83 -14.22 -31.34
CA THR A 25 3.48 -13.93 -29.93
C THR A 25 4.00 -12.55 -29.56
N VAL A 26 3.08 -11.63 -29.23
CA VAL A 26 3.44 -10.29 -28.75
C VAL A 26 3.58 -10.33 -27.23
N LEU A 27 4.55 -9.59 -26.71
CA LEU A 27 4.85 -9.51 -25.27
C LEU A 27 4.56 -8.12 -24.73
N GLU A 28 3.84 -8.05 -23.61
CA GLU A 28 3.68 -6.84 -22.80
C GLU A 28 4.46 -6.99 -21.49
N THR A 29 5.35 -6.05 -21.18
CA THR A 29 6.01 -6.03 -19.87
C THR A 29 5.01 -5.58 -18.82
N ARG A 30 4.71 -6.44 -17.85
CA ARG A 30 3.83 -6.13 -16.71
C ARG A 30 4.60 -5.61 -15.51
N TYR A 31 5.74 -6.24 -15.23
CA TYR A 31 6.59 -5.91 -14.09
C TYR A 31 8.05 -6.08 -14.45
N ARG A 32 8.91 -5.22 -13.88
CA ARG A 32 10.36 -5.28 -13.97
C ARG A 32 10.95 -4.72 -12.68
N PHE A 33 11.67 -5.54 -11.93
CA PHE A 33 12.13 -5.23 -10.58
C PHE A 33 13.62 -5.43 -10.39
N ASN A 34 14.25 -4.45 -9.74
CA ASN A 34 15.55 -4.56 -9.11
C ASN A 34 15.36 -5.09 -7.69
N VAL A 35 15.56 -6.39 -7.46
CA VAL A 35 15.17 -7.05 -6.21
C VAL A 35 16.19 -6.76 -5.12
N GLY A 36 15.75 -6.12 -4.04
CA GLY A 36 16.63 -5.68 -2.96
C GLY A 36 17.41 -4.39 -3.25
N GLY A 37 17.18 -3.78 -4.43
CA GLY A 37 17.82 -2.55 -4.86
C GLY A 37 16.84 -1.39 -5.08
N ALA A 38 17.38 -0.19 -5.31
CA ALA A 38 16.60 1.01 -5.59
C ALA A 38 16.08 1.05 -7.03
N TYR A 39 15.19 2.02 -7.30
CA TYR A 39 14.74 2.34 -8.65
C TYR A 39 15.92 2.73 -9.56
N LEU A 40 15.91 2.22 -10.79
CA LEU A 40 16.89 2.54 -11.83
C LEU A 40 16.16 3.15 -13.03
N GLY A 41 16.61 4.34 -13.43
CA GLY A 41 16.06 5.04 -14.58
C GLY A 41 16.62 4.51 -15.91
N ILE A 42 15.96 4.87 -17.01
CA ILE A 42 16.32 4.45 -18.38
C ILE A 42 17.79 4.72 -18.79
N LYS A 43 18.45 5.70 -18.16
CA LYS A 43 19.85 6.07 -18.46
C LYS A 43 20.88 5.13 -17.84
N GLU A 44 20.46 4.39 -16.82
CA GLU A 44 21.32 3.48 -16.04
C GLU A 44 21.22 2.03 -16.56
N ASP A 45 20.41 1.81 -17.59
CA ASP A 45 20.25 0.53 -18.28
C ASP A 45 21.31 0.32 -19.38
N THR A 46 21.42 -0.90 -19.90
CA THR A 46 22.41 -1.33 -20.91
C THR A 46 22.15 -0.79 -22.33
N GLY A 47 21.50 0.37 -22.46
CA GLY A 47 21.11 0.97 -23.74
C GLY A 47 19.77 0.47 -24.31
N LEU A 48 19.04 -0.36 -23.54
CA LEU A 48 17.68 -0.80 -23.87
C LEU A 48 16.59 0.12 -23.28
N PHE A 49 16.99 1.18 -22.57
CA PHE A 49 16.12 2.19 -21.98
C PHE A 49 15.00 1.60 -21.10
N ARG A 50 15.30 0.53 -20.36
CA ARG A 50 14.37 -0.11 -19.42
C ARG A 50 14.43 0.58 -18.07
N GLU A 51 13.27 0.77 -17.45
CA GLU A 51 13.15 1.20 -16.05
C GLU A 51 13.04 -0.02 -15.14
N TRP A 52 13.78 -0.04 -14.03
CA TRP A 52 13.72 -1.11 -13.03
C TRP A 52 13.17 -0.55 -11.72
N PHE A 53 12.07 -1.09 -11.23
CA PHE A 53 11.41 -0.60 -10.01
C PHE A 53 11.89 -1.34 -8.76
N SER A 54 11.77 -0.73 -7.59
CA SER A 54 11.86 -1.47 -6.32
C SER A 54 10.67 -2.42 -6.20
N ASN A 55 10.89 -3.59 -5.60
CA ASN A 55 9.87 -4.60 -5.35
C ASN A 55 9.27 -4.58 -3.93
N ASP A 56 9.56 -3.54 -3.12
CA ASP A 56 9.17 -3.49 -1.70
C ASP A 56 7.66 -3.58 -1.47
N ASN A 57 6.85 -3.15 -2.44
CA ASN A 57 5.39 -3.20 -2.36
C ASN A 57 4.78 -4.55 -2.81
N TYR A 58 5.58 -5.48 -3.32
CA TYR A 58 5.11 -6.74 -3.93
C TYR A 58 5.63 -8.00 -3.22
N CYS A 59 6.68 -7.89 -2.41
CA CYS A 59 7.20 -8.99 -1.60
C CYS A 59 6.56 -8.97 -0.22
N PHE A 60 6.01 -10.10 0.24
CA PHE A 60 5.21 -10.17 1.47
C PHE A 60 5.76 -11.14 2.53
N SER A 61 7.02 -11.57 2.39
CA SER A 61 7.67 -12.42 3.40
C SER A 61 7.82 -11.75 4.76
N GLU A 62 7.61 -12.54 5.82
CA GLU A 62 7.54 -12.06 7.21
C GLU A 62 8.80 -11.34 7.68
N ASN A 63 9.99 -11.80 7.25
CA ASN A 63 11.31 -11.22 7.48
C ASN A 63 12.23 -11.53 6.28
N PHE A 64 12.77 -10.50 5.65
CA PHE A 64 13.78 -10.63 4.60
C PHE A 64 14.93 -9.69 4.89
N SER A 65 16.11 -10.02 4.40
CA SER A 65 17.27 -9.12 4.45
C SER A 65 17.68 -8.79 3.02
N ASN A 66 18.04 -7.54 2.78
CA ASN A 66 18.74 -7.19 1.56
C ASN A 66 20.22 -7.45 1.83
N THR A 67 20.91 -8.09 0.88
CA THR A 67 22.36 -8.15 0.94
C THR A 67 22.90 -6.72 0.76
N PRO A 68 23.93 -6.31 1.53
CA PRO A 68 24.58 -5.03 1.28
C PRO A 68 25.09 -5.02 -0.17
N ASN A 69 24.99 -3.86 -0.82
CA ASN A 69 25.49 -3.68 -2.18
C ASN A 69 26.95 -4.17 -2.20
N ALA A 70 27.24 -5.16 -3.04
CA ALA A 70 28.56 -5.77 -3.10
C ALA A 70 29.52 -4.82 -3.83
N GLU A 71 29.87 -3.69 -3.20
CA GLU A 71 30.73 -2.65 -3.78
C GLU A 71 32.11 -3.19 -4.18
N THR A 72 32.52 -4.33 -3.61
CA THR A 72 33.82 -4.98 -3.84
C THR A 72 33.77 -6.16 -4.83
N LEU A 73 32.59 -6.63 -5.26
CA LEU A 73 32.49 -7.81 -6.13
C LEU A 73 32.38 -7.42 -7.62
N SER A 74 33.30 -7.92 -8.45
CA SER A 74 33.21 -7.74 -9.90
C SER A 74 32.18 -8.70 -10.50
N ILE A 75 31.08 -8.14 -11.01
CA ILE A 75 30.14 -8.90 -11.84
C ILE A 75 30.79 -9.18 -13.19
N ASN A 76 30.95 -10.46 -13.50
CA ASN A 76 31.63 -10.96 -14.70
C ASN A 76 30.61 -11.53 -15.69
N TYR A 77 30.31 -10.75 -16.72
CA TYR A 77 29.53 -11.21 -17.86
C TYR A 77 30.38 -12.17 -18.71
N THR A 78 29.86 -13.36 -18.99
CA THR A 78 30.52 -14.38 -19.80
C THR A 78 30.16 -14.23 -21.28
N GLU A 79 30.89 -14.91 -22.19
CA GLU A 79 30.55 -14.96 -23.62
C GLU A 79 29.14 -15.54 -23.89
N HIS A 80 28.62 -16.33 -22.96
CA HIS A 80 27.26 -16.86 -23.01
C HIS A 80 26.20 -15.87 -22.55
N THR A 81 26.59 -14.72 -21.99
CA THR A 81 25.62 -13.72 -21.54
C THR A 81 25.15 -12.88 -22.71
N PRO A 82 23.83 -12.79 -23.00
CA PRO A 82 23.34 -12.03 -24.14
C PRO A 82 23.69 -10.54 -24.05
N THR A 83 23.94 -9.90 -25.18
CA THR A 83 24.23 -8.45 -25.26
C THR A 83 23.07 -7.58 -24.79
N TYR A 84 21.85 -8.13 -24.73
CA TYR A 84 20.64 -7.49 -24.21
C TYR A 84 20.36 -7.80 -22.73
N THR A 85 21.37 -8.25 -21.99
CA THR A 85 21.25 -8.60 -20.57
C THR A 85 20.90 -7.39 -19.69
N THR A 86 20.44 -7.71 -18.49
CA THR A 86 20.11 -6.79 -17.40
C THR A 86 21.35 -6.02 -16.90
N PRO A 87 21.21 -4.74 -16.49
CA PRO A 87 22.33 -3.92 -16.07
C PRO A 87 23.01 -4.46 -14.81
N LYS A 88 24.32 -4.19 -14.70
CA LYS A 88 25.19 -4.72 -13.64
C LYS A 88 24.62 -4.52 -12.25
N ILE A 89 24.07 -3.34 -12.00
CA ILE A 89 23.51 -2.92 -10.71
C ILE A 89 22.36 -3.81 -10.21
N VAL A 90 21.62 -4.49 -11.10
CA VAL A 90 20.57 -5.43 -10.67
C VAL A 90 21.19 -6.70 -10.10
N TYR A 91 22.35 -7.12 -10.62
CA TYR A 91 23.07 -8.30 -10.13
C TYR A 91 23.94 -8.01 -8.90
N THR A 92 24.11 -6.74 -8.49
CA THR A 92 24.85 -6.38 -7.27
C THR A 92 23.97 -6.27 -6.02
N THR A 93 22.66 -6.39 -6.18
CA THR A 93 21.70 -6.43 -5.08
C THR A 93 20.95 -7.75 -5.09
N SER A 94 20.60 -8.25 -3.92
CA SER A 94 19.68 -9.38 -3.80
C SER A 94 18.85 -9.29 -2.54
N ARG A 95 17.70 -9.95 -2.56
CA ARG A 95 16.93 -10.24 -1.35
C ARG A 95 17.19 -11.68 -0.94
N VAL A 96 17.46 -11.88 0.35
CA VAL A 96 17.65 -13.19 0.99
C VAL A 96 16.65 -13.38 2.14
N ILE A 97 16.39 -14.63 2.51
CA ILE A 97 15.55 -14.93 3.68
C ILE A 97 16.18 -14.33 4.94
N GLY A 98 15.40 -13.57 5.70
CA GLY A 98 15.79 -12.99 6.98
C GLY A 98 15.53 -13.96 8.14
N ASN A 99 16.13 -13.68 9.31
CA ASN A 99 15.98 -14.54 10.49
C ASN A 99 14.50 -14.80 10.83
N GLY A 100 14.14 -16.09 10.95
CA GLY A 100 12.80 -16.55 11.31
C GLY A 100 11.82 -16.72 10.14
N SER A 101 12.16 -16.32 8.92
CA SER A 101 11.33 -16.58 7.74
C SER A 101 11.63 -17.92 7.07
N LYS A 102 10.59 -18.52 6.47
CA LYS A 102 10.69 -19.82 5.79
C LYS A 102 10.79 -19.71 4.26
N SER A 103 10.37 -18.58 3.69
CA SER A 103 10.28 -18.38 2.23
C SER A 103 10.37 -16.89 1.85
N LEU A 104 10.82 -16.61 0.62
CA LEU A 104 10.62 -15.34 -0.07
C LEU A 104 9.40 -15.43 -0.99
N GLU A 105 8.40 -14.57 -0.81
CA GLU A 105 7.14 -14.65 -1.55
C GLU A 105 6.72 -13.30 -2.15
N TRP A 106 6.22 -13.35 -3.39
CA TRP A 106 5.73 -12.20 -4.14
C TRP A 106 4.37 -12.47 -4.75
N SER A 107 3.52 -11.44 -4.80
CA SER A 107 2.16 -11.50 -5.33
C SER A 107 1.93 -10.36 -6.34
N PHE A 108 1.51 -10.71 -7.55
CA PHE A 108 1.34 -9.77 -8.66
C PHE A 108 -0.10 -9.78 -9.20
N PRO A 109 -0.83 -8.66 -9.19
CA PRO A 109 -2.13 -8.57 -9.86
C PRO A 109 -1.95 -8.56 -11.39
N ILE A 110 -2.52 -9.54 -12.07
CA ILE A 110 -2.40 -9.75 -13.51
C ILE A 110 -3.72 -10.23 -14.13
N ASP A 111 -3.91 -10.04 -15.43
CA ASP A 111 -5.15 -10.44 -16.11
C ASP A 111 -5.26 -11.97 -16.22
N SER A 112 -6.44 -12.52 -15.93
CA SER A 112 -6.74 -13.92 -16.22
C SER A 112 -6.93 -14.17 -17.72
N GLY A 113 -6.67 -15.40 -18.16
CA GLY A 113 -6.84 -15.81 -19.55
C GLY A 113 -5.61 -15.57 -20.43
N PHE A 114 -4.43 -15.41 -19.82
CA PHE A 114 -3.17 -15.19 -20.54
C PHE A 114 -2.04 -16.07 -20.00
N TYR A 115 -1.06 -16.33 -20.86
CA TYR A 115 0.22 -16.89 -20.46
C TYR A 115 1.14 -15.78 -19.97
N TYR A 116 1.92 -16.09 -18.95
CA TYR A 116 2.89 -15.17 -18.38
C TYR A 116 4.26 -15.85 -18.34
N LEU A 117 5.26 -15.13 -18.82
CA LEU A 117 6.68 -15.46 -18.69
C LEU A 117 7.25 -14.71 -17.49
N LEU A 118 7.83 -15.45 -16.56
CA LEU A 118 8.63 -14.93 -15.46
C LEU A 118 10.09 -15.17 -15.79
N ARG A 119 10.86 -14.09 -15.88
CA ARG A 119 12.32 -14.14 -15.98
C ARG A 119 12.92 -13.81 -14.63
N LEU A 120 13.55 -14.80 -14.01
CA LEU A 120 14.21 -14.66 -12.71
C LEU A 120 15.70 -14.44 -12.92
N HIS A 121 16.23 -13.36 -12.36
CA HIS A 121 17.64 -13.02 -12.45
C HIS A 121 18.37 -13.40 -11.15
N PHE A 122 19.48 -14.12 -11.31
CA PHE A 122 20.31 -14.63 -10.24
C PHE A 122 21.77 -14.24 -10.45
N CYS A 123 22.44 -13.89 -9.36
CA CYS A 123 23.89 -13.78 -9.28
C CYS A 123 24.29 -14.00 -7.82
N GLU A 124 25.10 -15.03 -7.57
CA GLU A 124 25.60 -15.28 -6.21
C GLU A 124 26.67 -14.24 -5.88
N ILE A 125 26.33 -13.35 -4.94
CA ILE A 125 27.17 -12.23 -4.51
C ILE A 125 27.65 -12.37 -3.07
N VAL A 126 27.23 -13.41 -2.35
CA VAL A 126 27.71 -13.72 -1.00
C VAL A 126 29.03 -14.49 -1.10
N MET A 127 30.14 -13.86 -0.69
CA MET A 127 31.49 -14.41 -0.84
C MET A 127 31.72 -15.75 -0.13
N ASP A 128 30.93 -16.08 0.90
CA ASP A 128 31.03 -17.33 1.65
C ASP A 128 30.39 -18.54 0.94
N ILE A 129 29.76 -18.32 -0.22
CA ILE A 129 29.06 -19.33 -1.02
C ILE A 129 29.77 -19.47 -2.35
N THR A 130 30.71 -20.41 -2.42
CA THR A 130 31.62 -20.58 -3.58
C THR A 130 31.49 -21.94 -4.27
N GLY A 131 30.78 -22.88 -3.65
CA GLY A 131 30.66 -24.25 -4.12
C GLY A 131 29.22 -24.66 -4.43
N GLN A 132 29.08 -25.65 -5.31
CA GLN A 132 27.81 -26.31 -5.60
C GLN A 132 27.23 -26.97 -4.33
N ASN A 133 25.91 -27.12 -4.28
CA ASN A 133 25.13 -27.64 -3.16
C ASN A 133 25.28 -26.85 -1.85
N GLN A 134 25.91 -25.66 -1.87
CA GLN A 134 26.00 -24.82 -0.68
C GLN A 134 24.71 -24.02 -0.44
N ARG A 135 23.98 -23.67 -1.49
CA ARG A 135 22.67 -23.01 -1.41
C ARG A 135 21.76 -23.60 -2.49
N VAL A 136 20.80 -24.41 -2.07
CA VAL A 136 19.81 -25.03 -2.96
C VAL A 136 18.42 -24.65 -2.48
N PHE A 137 17.59 -24.22 -3.41
CA PHE A 137 16.23 -23.78 -3.10
C PHE A 137 15.22 -24.23 -4.14
N THR A 138 13.96 -24.18 -3.75
CA THR A 138 12.82 -24.51 -4.59
C THR A 138 12.12 -23.23 -5.02
N ILE A 139 11.82 -23.16 -6.32
CA ILE A 139 11.05 -22.10 -6.97
C ILE A 139 9.64 -22.63 -7.20
N SER A 140 8.64 -21.92 -6.69
CA SER A 140 7.23 -22.22 -6.85
C SER A 140 6.50 -21.04 -7.49
N ILE A 141 5.70 -21.30 -8.51
CA ILE A 141 4.87 -20.30 -9.20
C ILE A 141 3.42 -20.75 -9.12
N ASN A 142 2.53 -19.91 -8.60
CA ASN A 142 1.12 -20.23 -8.37
C ASN A 142 0.94 -21.53 -7.55
N ASN A 143 1.73 -21.69 -6.49
CA ASN A 143 1.75 -22.86 -5.61
C ASN A 143 2.10 -24.18 -6.32
N GLN A 144 2.79 -24.11 -7.45
CA GLN A 144 3.32 -25.27 -8.16
C GLN A 144 4.83 -25.15 -8.27
N ILE A 145 5.54 -26.23 -7.93
CA ILE A 145 7.00 -26.29 -8.03
C ILE A 145 7.39 -26.18 -9.51
N ALA A 146 8.14 -25.13 -9.82
CA ALA A 146 8.70 -24.86 -11.13
C ALA A 146 10.13 -25.42 -11.24
N ASP A 147 10.91 -25.34 -10.16
CA ASP A 147 12.24 -25.93 -10.06
C ASP A 147 12.49 -26.33 -8.60
N SER A 148 12.83 -27.59 -8.33
CA SER A 148 13.03 -28.08 -6.97
C SER A 148 14.47 -27.93 -6.48
N GLU A 149 15.44 -27.85 -7.39
CA GLU A 149 16.88 -27.97 -7.09
C GLU A 149 17.64 -26.78 -7.69
N ALA A 150 17.12 -25.57 -7.52
CA ALA A 150 17.76 -24.37 -8.01
C ALA A 150 19.06 -24.10 -7.23
N ASP A 151 20.19 -24.14 -7.93
CA ASP A 151 21.53 -23.86 -7.42
C ASP A 151 22.26 -22.94 -8.42
N VAL A 152 22.47 -21.69 -8.00
CA VAL A 152 23.07 -20.65 -8.84
C VAL A 152 24.52 -20.97 -9.17
N ILE A 153 25.31 -21.50 -8.22
CA ILE A 153 26.72 -21.84 -8.45
C ILE A 153 26.83 -23.05 -9.38
N PHE A 154 25.89 -24.00 -9.29
CA PHE A 154 25.80 -25.10 -10.25
C PHE A 154 25.53 -24.60 -11.68
N TRP A 155 24.62 -23.63 -11.84
CA TRP A 155 24.31 -23.07 -13.16
C TRP A 155 25.44 -22.24 -13.77
N THR A 156 26.13 -21.44 -12.96
CA THR A 156 27.12 -20.46 -13.45
C THR A 156 28.55 -20.95 -13.40
N GLY A 157 28.84 -21.96 -12.57
CA GLY A 157 30.20 -22.41 -12.27
C GLY A 157 30.98 -21.50 -11.32
N GLY A 158 30.36 -20.46 -10.75
CA GLY A 158 31.06 -19.55 -9.81
C GLY A 158 30.27 -18.31 -9.38
N THR A 159 30.82 -17.58 -8.41
CA THR A 159 30.25 -16.34 -7.84
C THR A 159 30.42 -15.14 -8.76
N GLY A 160 29.52 -14.17 -8.69
CA GLY A 160 29.60 -12.93 -9.47
C GLY A 160 29.31 -13.09 -10.95
N ILE A 161 28.81 -14.25 -11.38
CA ILE A 161 28.43 -14.53 -12.77
C ILE A 161 26.90 -14.39 -12.88
N PRO A 162 26.38 -13.49 -13.72
CA PRO A 162 24.94 -13.35 -13.95
C PRO A 162 24.32 -14.56 -14.63
N TYR A 163 23.12 -14.92 -14.19
CA TYR A 163 22.29 -15.95 -14.79
C TYR A 163 20.83 -15.52 -14.78
N PHE A 164 20.06 -15.93 -15.77
CA PHE A 164 18.61 -15.79 -15.71
C PHE A 164 17.94 -17.08 -16.17
N GLU A 165 16.78 -17.37 -15.57
CA GLU A 165 15.96 -18.52 -15.91
C GLU A 165 14.53 -18.07 -16.20
N ASP A 166 13.95 -18.66 -17.25
CA ASP A 166 12.64 -18.31 -17.79
C ASP A 166 11.62 -19.40 -17.45
N TYR A 167 10.49 -18.99 -16.85
CA TYR A 167 9.38 -19.86 -16.50
C TYR A 167 8.08 -19.37 -17.10
N VAL A 168 7.25 -20.26 -17.66
CA VAL A 168 5.93 -19.89 -18.18
C VAL A 168 4.82 -20.52 -17.35
N THR A 169 3.79 -19.72 -17.04
CA THR A 169 2.57 -20.18 -16.36
C THR A 169 1.32 -19.68 -17.07
N TRP A 170 0.26 -20.49 -17.05
CA TRP A 170 -1.06 -20.12 -17.57
C TRP A 170 -1.99 -19.74 -16.43
N LEU A 171 -2.58 -18.56 -16.51
CA LEU A 171 -3.58 -18.12 -15.54
C LEU A 171 -4.98 -18.34 -16.11
N ARG A 172 -5.67 -19.40 -15.65
CA ARG A 172 -7.01 -19.75 -16.14
C ARG A 172 -8.02 -18.63 -15.93
N ASP A 173 -8.80 -18.32 -16.97
CA ASP A 173 -10.07 -17.58 -16.83
C ASP A 173 -11.14 -18.56 -16.33
N ASP A 174 -11.77 -18.27 -15.19
CA ASP A 174 -12.84 -19.07 -14.57
C ASP A 174 -14.24 -18.52 -14.88
N GLY A 175 -14.36 -17.65 -15.90
CA GLY A 175 -15.61 -17.02 -16.32
C GLY A 175 -15.99 -15.79 -15.50
N ARG A 176 -15.24 -15.49 -14.42
CA ARG A 176 -15.25 -14.22 -13.72
C ARG A 176 -14.13 -13.35 -14.29
N HIS A 177 -14.37 -12.79 -15.47
CA HIS A 177 -13.40 -11.92 -16.15
C HIS A 177 -12.83 -10.86 -15.18
N GLY A 178 -11.50 -10.77 -15.05
CA GLY A 178 -10.85 -9.77 -14.19
C GLY A 178 -9.37 -10.07 -13.84
N GLU A 179 -8.79 -9.18 -13.03
CA GLU A 179 -7.45 -9.35 -12.45
C GLU A 179 -7.44 -10.50 -11.41
N LYS A 180 -6.44 -11.37 -11.52
CA LYS A 180 -6.10 -12.43 -10.56
C LYS A 180 -4.69 -12.21 -10.04
N THR A 181 -4.32 -12.93 -8.99
CA THR A 181 -2.99 -12.83 -8.41
C THR A 181 -2.09 -13.96 -8.91
N LEU A 182 -0.92 -13.61 -9.45
CA LEU A 182 0.18 -14.53 -9.69
C LEU A 182 1.09 -14.55 -8.46
N SER A 183 1.35 -15.73 -7.90
CA SER A 183 2.30 -15.88 -6.79
C SER A 183 3.63 -16.46 -7.27
N LEU A 184 4.73 -15.95 -6.71
CA LEU A 184 6.08 -16.50 -6.84
C LEU A 184 6.61 -16.72 -5.41
N SER A 185 7.05 -17.93 -5.12
CA SER A 185 7.61 -18.30 -3.81
C SER A 185 8.94 -19.03 -3.99
N LEU A 186 9.95 -18.63 -3.22
CA LEU A 186 11.28 -19.20 -3.16
C LEU A 186 11.52 -19.69 -1.73
N PHE A 187 11.87 -20.96 -1.54
CA PHE A 187 12.12 -21.52 -0.20
C PHE A 187 13.28 -22.53 -0.19
N PRO A 188 14.04 -22.67 0.90
CA PRO A 188 15.20 -23.55 0.94
C PRO A 188 14.81 -25.01 0.71
N ASN A 189 15.58 -25.74 -0.10
CA ASN A 189 15.39 -27.17 -0.29
C ASN A 189 16.15 -27.93 0.79
N LEU A 190 15.48 -28.20 1.91
CA LEU A 190 16.07 -28.93 3.05
C LEU A 190 16.37 -30.41 2.75
N ILE A 191 15.77 -30.99 1.70
CA ILE A 191 15.97 -32.40 1.32
C ILE A 191 17.38 -32.60 0.79
N SER A 192 17.89 -31.64 0.00
CA SER A 192 19.26 -31.65 -0.55
C SER A 192 20.37 -31.41 0.49
N GLN A 193 19.99 -31.11 1.75
CA GLN A 193 20.89 -30.78 2.86
C GLN A 193 21.96 -29.72 2.49
N PRO A 194 21.54 -28.54 1.99
CA PRO A 194 22.49 -27.51 1.58
C PRO A 194 23.21 -26.92 2.79
N LYS A 195 24.45 -26.47 2.58
CA LYS A 195 25.26 -25.84 3.64
C LYS A 195 24.58 -24.62 4.27
N TYR A 196 23.88 -23.83 3.45
CA TYR A 196 23.14 -22.64 3.87
C TYR A 196 21.66 -22.79 3.50
N SER A 197 20.80 -22.77 4.51
CA SER A 197 19.34 -22.74 4.35
C SER A 197 18.86 -21.32 4.03
N SER A 198 19.07 -20.91 2.79
CA SER A 198 18.73 -19.56 2.33
C SER A 198 18.36 -19.59 0.85
N VAL A 199 17.76 -18.51 0.36
CA VAL A 199 17.40 -18.32 -1.05
C VAL A 199 17.86 -16.93 -1.47
N LEU A 200 17.98 -16.70 -2.78
CA LEU A 200 18.33 -15.39 -3.31
C LEU A 200 17.54 -15.08 -4.57
N LEU A 201 17.27 -13.80 -4.80
CA LEU A 201 16.80 -13.29 -6.09
C LEU A 201 17.36 -11.87 -6.29
N ASN A 202 17.91 -11.59 -7.47
CA ASN A 202 18.53 -10.29 -7.80
C ASN A 202 17.61 -9.41 -8.64
N GLY A 203 16.82 -10.01 -9.53
CA GLY A 203 15.89 -9.28 -10.39
C GLY A 203 14.73 -10.16 -10.85
N LEU A 204 13.65 -9.51 -11.28
CA LEU A 204 12.46 -10.19 -11.78
C LEU A 204 11.81 -9.40 -12.92
N GLU A 205 11.51 -10.05 -14.04
CA GLU A 205 10.65 -9.52 -15.09
C GLU A 205 9.44 -10.41 -15.31
N ILE A 206 8.27 -9.81 -15.58
CA ILE A 206 7.03 -10.53 -15.89
C ILE A 206 6.47 -10.00 -17.20
N PHE A 207 6.31 -10.88 -18.17
CA PHE A 207 5.77 -10.57 -19.49
C PHE A 207 4.46 -11.30 -19.73
N LYS A 208 3.44 -10.58 -20.20
CA LYS A 208 2.15 -11.13 -20.63
C LYS A 208 2.22 -11.47 -22.11
N PHE A 209 1.77 -12.66 -22.49
CA PHE A 209 1.69 -13.08 -23.89
C PHE A 209 0.35 -12.65 -24.49
N SER A 210 0.35 -12.31 -25.78
CA SER A 210 -0.89 -12.14 -26.54
C SER A 210 -1.71 -13.43 -26.56
N ASP A 211 -3.03 -13.29 -26.52
CA ASP A 211 -3.96 -14.42 -26.65
C ASP A 211 -3.94 -15.05 -28.07
N SER A 212 -4.78 -16.06 -28.29
CA SER A 212 -4.89 -16.74 -29.59
C SER A 212 -5.38 -15.83 -30.73
N LYS A 213 -5.89 -14.62 -30.44
CA LYS A 213 -6.30 -13.60 -31.40
C LYS A 213 -5.26 -12.49 -31.55
N SER A 214 -4.06 -12.69 -31.01
CA SER A 214 -2.98 -11.68 -30.96
C SER A 214 -3.38 -10.41 -30.20
N SER A 215 -4.32 -10.52 -29.27
CA SER A 215 -4.76 -9.42 -28.40
C SER A 215 -4.06 -9.50 -27.04
N LEU A 216 -3.68 -8.34 -26.51
CA LEU A 216 -3.23 -8.18 -25.13
C LEU A 216 -4.33 -7.57 -24.23
N ALA A 217 -5.47 -7.17 -24.81
CA ALA A 217 -6.56 -6.56 -24.08
C ALA A 217 -7.32 -7.61 -23.26
N ALA A 218 -7.41 -7.39 -21.94
CA ALA A 218 -8.31 -8.14 -21.09
C ALA A 218 -9.78 -7.84 -21.45
N ALA A 219 -10.67 -8.80 -21.25
CA ALA A 219 -12.09 -8.58 -21.48
C ALA A 219 -12.63 -7.49 -20.54
N ASN A 220 -13.29 -6.48 -21.10
CA ASN A 220 -13.99 -5.48 -20.29
C ASN A 220 -14.96 -6.18 -19.31
N PRO A 221 -15.03 -5.75 -18.04
CA PRO A 221 -16.00 -6.31 -17.10
C PRO A 221 -17.40 -6.19 -17.70
N LYS A 222 -18.14 -7.31 -17.78
CA LYS A 222 -19.50 -7.33 -18.34
C LYS A 222 -20.38 -6.37 -17.55
N THR A 223 -20.81 -5.29 -18.20
CA THR A 223 -21.91 -4.45 -17.73
C THR A 223 -23.16 -5.32 -17.66
N ILE A 224 -23.78 -5.40 -16.48
CA ILE A 224 -25.11 -5.99 -16.31
C ILE A 224 -26.08 -5.07 -17.08
N PRO A 225 -26.77 -5.54 -18.13
CA PRO A 225 -27.73 -4.68 -18.83
C PRO A 225 -28.98 -4.52 -17.95
N LEU A 226 -29.28 -3.28 -17.54
CA LEU A 226 -30.63 -2.94 -17.14
C LEU A 226 -31.53 -3.14 -18.36
N ALA A 227 -32.53 -4.00 -18.21
CA ALA A 227 -33.62 -4.13 -19.15
C ALA A 227 -34.39 -2.81 -19.20
N LEU A 228 -34.37 -2.14 -20.35
CA LEU A 228 -35.51 -1.37 -20.81
C LEU A 228 -35.62 -1.49 -22.33
N ASP A 229 -36.74 -2.07 -22.72
CA ASP A 229 -37.23 -2.20 -24.08
C ASP A 229 -37.31 -0.83 -24.78
N ASN A 230 -36.86 -0.79 -26.03
CA ASN A 230 -37.64 -0.37 -27.20
C ASN A 230 -36.71 -0.05 -28.38
N LYS A 231 -36.65 -0.99 -29.34
CA LYS A 231 -36.14 -0.72 -30.69
C LYS A 231 -37.20 0.04 -31.51
N PRO A 232 -36.78 0.99 -32.36
CA PRO A 232 -37.46 1.25 -33.62
C PRO A 232 -36.62 0.79 -34.83
N PRO A 233 -37.23 0.65 -36.03
CA PRO A 233 -36.78 -0.29 -37.06
C PRO A 233 -35.68 0.28 -37.97
N LYS A 234 -34.74 -0.58 -38.37
CA LYS A 234 -33.75 -0.28 -39.42
C LYS A 234 -34.41 -0.35 -40.80
N LYS A 235 -34.41 0.77 -41.54
CA LYS A 235 -34.60 0.78 -43.00
C LYS A 235 -33.26 0.56 -43.69
N ASN A 236 -33.24 -0.41 -44.61
CA ASN A 236 -32.17 -0.63 -45.57
C ASN A 236 -32.14 0.52 -46.60
N ARG A 237 -30.95 1.04 -46.94
CA ARG A 237 -30.65 1.54 -48.28
C ARG A 237 -29.17 1.38 -48.61
N LYS A 238 -28.92 0.87 -49.82
CA LYS A 238 -27.60 0.67 -50.46
C LYS A 238 -27.06 1.99 -51.01
N GLY A 239 -25.74 2.15 -50.91
CA GLY A 239 -24.79 2.74 -51.87
C GLY A 239 -25.01 4.15 -52.44
N SER A 240 -24.00 5.03 -52.26
CA SER A 240 -23.26 5.63 -53.38
C SER A 240 -21.99 6.34 -52.89
N SER A 241 -20.88 6.05 -53.55
CA SER A 241 -19.54 6.58 -53.29
C SER A 241 -19.36 7.94 -53.97
N LEU A 242 -19.58 9.05 -53.25
CA LEU A 242 -19.07 10.37 -53.68
C LEU A 242 -18.97 11.41 -52.55
N LEU A 243 -19.09 11.02 -51.26
CA LEU A 243 -19.09 11.94 -50.11
C LEU A 243 -17.71 12.08 -49.41
N TYR A 244 -16.68 11.37 -49.86
CA TYR A 244 -15.37 11.35 -49.18
C TYR A 244 -14.49 12.57 -49.49
N TYR A 245 -14.65 13.22 -50.66
CA TYR A 245 -13.80 14.34 -51.05
C TYR A 245 -14.16 15.65 -50.32
N VAL A 246 -15.43 15.86 -49.96
CA VAL A 246 -15.86 17.05 -49.22
C VAL A 246 -15.47 16.96 -47.74
N ILE A 247 -15.53 15.76 -47.14
CA ILE A 247 -15.16 15.51 -45.75
C ILE A 247 -13.63 15.64 -45.54
N GLY A 248 -12.83 15.19 -46.52
CA GLY A 248 -11.37 15.33 -46.47
C GLY A 248 -10.87 16.78 -46.48
N SER A 249 -11.54 17.66 -47.22
CA SER A 249 -11.23 19.10 -47.28
C SER A 249 -11.47 19.80 -45.93
N VAL A 250 -12.60 19.52 -45.28
CA VAL A 250 -12.95 20.14 -43.99
C VAL A 250 -12.03 19.68 -42.87
N ILE A 251 -11.64 18.40 -42.85
CA ILE A 251 -10.71 17.85 -41.85
C ILE A 251 -9.30 18.42 -42.06
N GLY A 252 -8.84 18.58 -43.31
CA GLY A 252 -7.56 19.19 -43.61
C GLY A 252 -7.45 20.63 -43.09
N VAL A 253 -8.49 21.44 -43.31
CA VAL A 253 -8.53 22.83 -42.81
C VAL A 253 -8.54 22.86 -41.28
N LEU A 254 -9.26 21.95 -40.62
CA LEU A 254 -9.31 21.88 -39.15
C LEU A 254 -7.96 21.48 -38.54
N VAL A 255 -7.23 20.55 -39.16
CA VAL A 255 -5.89 20.14 -38.73
C VAL A 255 -4.88 21.28 -38.93
N VAL A 256 -4.97 22.03 -40.02
CA VAL A 256 -4.12 23.21 -40.26
C VAL A 256 -4.42 24.32 -39.25
N LEU A 257 -5.69 24.58 -38.93
CA LEU A 257 -6.06 25.56 -37.90
C LEU A 257 -5.60 25.16 -36.49
N LEU A 258 -5.67 23.87 -36.15
CA LEU A 258 -5.19 23.36 -34.86
C LEU A 258 -3.66 23.38 -34.75
N SER A 259 -2.95 23.09 -35.84
CA SER A 259 -1.48 23.18 -35.88
C SER A 259 -0.99 24.62 -35.85
N ILE A 260 -1.68 25.56 -36.49
CA ILE A 260 -1.39 27.00 -36.37
C ILE A 260 -1.65 27.48 -34.94
N ASN A 261 -2.76 27.09 -34.29
CA ASN A 261 -3.01 27.43 -32.89
C ASN A 261 -1.99 26.80 -31.94
N PHE A 262 -1.52 25.59 -32.21
CA PHE A 262 -0.45 24.94 -31.45
C PHE A 262 0.90 25.64 -31.64
N LEU A 263 1.22 26.09 -32.85
CA LEU A 263 2.43 26.87 -33.13
C LEU A 263 2.36 28.26 -32.48
N ILE A 264 1.22 28.93 -32.48
CA ILE A 264 1.00 30.19 -31.74
C ILE A 264 1.14 29.94 -30.23
N PHE A 265 0.58 28.86 -29.69
CA PHE A 265 0.73 28.49 -28.28
C PHE A 265 2.19 28.21 -27.91
N CYS A 266 2.95 27.51 -28.76
CA CYS A 266 4.37 27.28 -28.59
C CYS A 266 5.19 28.57 -28.69
N HIS A 267 4.86 29.47 -29.64
CA HIS A 267 5.52 30.77 -29.77
C HIS A 267 5.20 31.70 -28.58
N CYS A 268 3.98 31.64 -28.05
CA CYS A 268 3.60 32.34 -26.81
C CYS A 268 4.26 31.76 -25.56
N ARG A 269 4.68 30.47 -25.55
CA ARG A 269 5.49 29.91 -24.46
C ARG A 269 6.97 30.30 -24.58
N ILE A 270 7.50 30.42 -25.79
CA ILE A 270 8.92 30.77 -26.01
C ILE A 270 9.17 32.27 -25.78
N VAL A 271 8.18 33.13 -26.01
CA VAL A 271 8.29 34.58 -25.71
C VAL A 271 8.00 34.91 -24.23
N LYS A 272 7.60 33.94 -23.40
CA LYS A 272 7.29 34.16 -21.97
C LYS A 272 8.45 33.90 -21.00
N ASP A 273 9.64 33.54 -21.50
CA ASP A 273 10.84 33.27 -20.68
C ASP A 273 11.92 34.37 -20.73
N SER A 274 11.59 35.57 -21.21
CA SER A 274 12.49 36.72 -21.07
C SER A 274 11.73 38.04 -20.92
N HIS A 275 11.07 38.21 -19.77
CA HIS A 275 11.04 39.49 -19.06
C HIS A 275 10.33 39.31 -17.70
N THR A 276 11.12 39.50 -16.64
CA THR A 276 10.68 39.78 -15.27
C THR A 276 9.56 40.81 -15.25
N ASN A 277 8.40 40.46 -14.69
CA ASN A 277 7.45 41.39 -14.11
C ASN A 277 6.71 40.73 -12.95
N ALA A 278 6.95 41.27 -11.76
CA ALA A 278 6.24 40.97 -10.54
C ALA A 278 4.77 41.39 -10.65
N ILE A 279 3.83 40.43 -10.65
CA ILE A 279 2.43 40.67 -10.28
C ILE A 279 1.93 39.50 -9.43
N LYS A 280 1.92 39.76 -8.12
CA LYS A 280 0.98 39.33 -7.08
C LYS A 280 0.51 37.87 -7.14
N THR A 281 1.35 36.99 -6.61
CA THR A 281 0.85 35.96 -5.72
C THR A 281 0.15 36.68 -4.55
N SER A 282 -1.16 36.50 -4.40
CA SER A 282 -1.81 36.81 -3.12
C SER A 282 -1.15 35.95 -2.06
N GLY A 283 -0.32 36.58 -1.24
CA GLY A 283 0.42 35.94 -0.18
C GLY A 283 -0.54 35.28 0.80
N TRP A 284 -0.44 33.96 0.90
CA TRP A 284 -0.53 33.28 2.19
C TRP A 284 0.88 32.84 2.61
N GLY A 285 1.77 33.83 2.66
CA GLY A 285 2.73 33.92 3.74
C GLY A 285 2.04 34.66 4.89
N SER A 286 1.08 34.00 5.54
CA SER A 286 0.66 34.39 6.87
C SER A 286 0.95 33.19 7.73
N SER A 287 1.88 33.36 8.67
CA SER A 287 1.83 32.60 9.92
C SER A 287 0.36 32.36 10.27
N LEU A 288 -0.04 31.10 10.42
CA LEU A 288 -1.32 30.75 11.04
C LEU A 288 -1.53 31.70 12.22
N PRO A 289 -2.74 32.27 12.42
CA PRO A 289 -2.98 33.17 13.54
C PRO A 289 -2.38 32.56 14.80
N SER A 290 -1.55 33.33 15.53
CA SER A 290 -0.90 32.86 16.78
C SER A 290 -1.89 32.25 17.76
N ASP A 291 -3.15 32.64 17.62
CA ASP A 291 -4.27 32.27 18.47
C ASP A 291 -4.81 30.86 18.20
N LEU A 292 -4.53 30.24 17.04
CA LEU A 292 -4.98 28.88 16.72
C LEU A 292 -3.92 27.79 16.93
N CYS A 293 -2.62 28.12 16.81
CA CYS A 293 -1.53 27.14 16.90
C CYS A 293 -0.18 27.82 17.25
N ARG A 294 0.42 27.47 18.39
CA ARG A 294 1.66 28.10 18.89
C ARG A 294 2.86 27.71 18.03
N HIS A 295 3.67 28.70 17.65
CA HIS A 295 4.99 28.43 17.05
C HIS A 295 6.02 28.34 18.17
N PHE A 296 6.55 27.14 18.39
CA PHE A 296 7.53 26.92 19.45
C PHE A 296 8.94 27.33 19.00
N ARG A 297 9.78 27.71 19.97
CA ARG A 297 11.24 27.82 19.76
C ARG A 297 11.87 26.44 19.97
N LEU A 298 12.94 26.14 19.24
CA LEU A 298 13.61 24.83 19.38
C LEU A 298 14.20 24.66 20.79
N GLU A 299 14.72 25.74 21.37
CA GLU A 299 15.27 25.77 22.72
C GLU A 299 14.20 25.44 23.76
N GLU A 300 12.97 25.91 23.54
CA GLU A 300 11.83 25.61 24.41
C GLU A 300 11.47 24.12 24.37
N ILE A 301 11.40 23.53 23.17
CA ILE A 301 11.12 22.10 23.00
C ILE A 301 12.24 21.25 23.61
N LYS A 302 13.49 21.65 23.42
CA LYS A 302 14.64 20.97 24.03
C LYS A 302 14.57 21.04 25.54
N PHE A 303 14.26 22.19 26.12
CA PHE A 303 14.08 22.31 27.57
C PHE A 303 12.93 21.42 28.07
N ALA A 304 11.80 21.42 27.36
CA ALA A 304 10.62 20.64 27.72
C ALA A 304 10.84 19.12 27.68
N THR A 305 11.81 18.64 26.87
CA THR A 305 12.06 17.19 26.61
C THR A 305 13.43 16.72 27.12
N ASP A 306 14.12 17.54 27.91
CA ASP A 306 15.51 17.29 28.34
C ASP A 306 16.44 16.96 27.16
N ASN A 307 16.41 17.83 26.14
CA ASN A 307 17.13 17.69 24.88
C ASN A 307 16.83 16.37 24.15
N PHE A 308 15.54 16.00 24.07
CA PHE A 308 15.06 14.76 23.46
C PHE A 308 15.67 13.52 24.12
N ASN A 309 15.72 13.49 25.45
CA ASN A 309 16.25 12.37 26.21
C ASN A 309 15.47 11.08 25.87
N GLU A 310 16.21 10.00 25.59
CA GLU A 310 15.64 8.70 25.23
C GLU A 310 14.74 8.11 26.34
N SER A 311 14.95 8.50 27.60
CA SER A 311 14.09 8.10 28.73
C SER A 311 12.68 8.70 28.68
N PHE A 312 12.47 9.81 27.95
CA PHE A 312 11.16 10.42 27.76
C PHE A 312 10.42 9.90 26.52
N VAL A 313 10.98 8.93 25.79
CA VAL A 313 10.31 8.36 24.60
C VAL A 313 9.11 7.54 25.04
N ILE A 314 7.92 7.98 24.61
CA ILE A 314 6.63 7.31 24.84
C ILE A 314 6.10 6.59 23.59
N GLY A 315 6.72 6.81 22.43
CA GLY A 315 6.35 6.12 21.20
C GLY A 315 7.46 6.17 20.16
N ARG A 316 7.66 5.05 19.44
CA ARG A 316 8.57 4.95 18.30
C ARG A 316 7.79 4.46 17.08
N GLY A 317 7.96 5.12 15.94
CA GLY A 317 7.32 4.72 14.69
C GLY A 317 8.13 5.12 13.47
N GLY A 318 7.68 4.68 12.29
CA GLY A 318 8.34 4.98 11.01
C GLY A 318 8.43 6.47 10.66
N PHE A 319 7.71 7.32 11.39
CA PHE A 319 7.65 8.77 11.19
C PHE A 319 8.51 9.56 12.17
N GLY A 320 9.09 8.92 13.19
CA GLY A 320 9.91 9.55 14.22
C GLY A 320 9.56 9.08 15.63
N ASN A 321 10.18 9.75 16.61
CA ASN A 321 9.98 9.47 18.02
C ASN A 321 8.97 10.47 18.62
N VAL A 322 8.17 9.99 19.57
CA VAL A 322 7.29 10.81 20.41
C VAL A 322 7.85 10.85 21.81
N TYR A 323 8.08 12.05 22.33
CA TYR A 323 8.62 12.31 23.66
C TYR A 323 7.54 12.88 24.56
N LYS A 324 7.52 12.47 25.83
CA LYS A 324 6.83 13.23 26.87
C LYS A 324 7.66 14.47 27.19
N GLY A 325 7.00 15.60 27.39
CA GLY A 325 7.65 16.81 27.84
C GLY A 325 6.74 17.66 28.70
N TYR A 326 7.28 18.75 29.23
CA TYR A 326 6.52 19.73 30.01
C TYR A 326 6.83 21.15 29.53
N ILE A 327 5.79 21.88 29.13
CA ILE A 327 5.89 23.29 28.71
C ILE A 327 5.35 24.22 29.81
N ASP A 328 5.43 25.53 29.57
CA ASP A 328 4.93 26.58 30.47
C ASP A 328 5.49 26.43 31.90
N ASN A 329 6.82 26.32 31.98
CA ASN A 329 7.58 26.11 33.24
C ASN A 329 7.19 24.85 34.01
N GLY A 330 6.78 23.79 33.31
CA GLY A 330 6.47 22.50 33.92
C GLY A 330 4.99 22.29 34.22
N ALA A 331 4.13 23.29 33.99
CA ALA A 331 2.72 23.23 34.32
C ALA A 331 1.91 22.30 33.39
N THR A 332 2.29 22.21 32.11
CA THR A 332 1.50 21.52 31.09
C THR A 332 2.29 20.33 30.53
N ALA A 333 1.80 19.11 30.74
CA ALA A 333 2.37 17.92 30.14
C ALA A 333 1.97 17.82 28.66
N VAL A 334 2.95 17.55 27.80
CA VAL A 334 2.76 17.49 26.34
C VAL A 334 3.40 16.25 25.71
N ALA A 335 2.89 15.86 24.55
CA ALA A 335 3.50 14.90 23.66
C ALA A 335 4.19 15.63 22.49
N VAL A 336 5.48 15.40 22.32
CA VAL A 336 6.33 16.04 21.31
C VAL A 336 6.72 15.00 20.25
N LYS A 337 6.09 15.05 19.08
CA LYS A 337 6.38 14.18 17.93
C LYS A 337 7.44 14.85 17.07
N ARG A 338 8.68 14.36 17.12
CA ARG A 338 9.80 14.85 16.30
C ARG A 338 9.98 13.94 15.09
N LEU A 339 9.77 14.48 13.90
CA LEU A 339 9.81 13.72 12.67
C LEU A 339 11.24 13.55 12.15
N ASN A 340 11.49 12.44 11.47
CA ASN A 340 12.79 12.20 10.84
C ASN A 340 12.97 13.07 9.57
N PRO A 341 13.97 13.98 9.52
CA PRO A 341 14.18 14.87 8.38
C PRO A 341 14.52 14.16 7.07
N SER A 342 15.04 12.92 7.13
CA SER A 342 15.42 12.15 5.93
C SER A 342 14.24 11.53 5.19
N SER A 343 13.02 11.60 5.73
CA SER A 343 11.83 11.02 5.13
C SER A 343 11.00 12.03 4.33
N ASN A 344 11.06 11.93 2.99
CA ASN A 344 10.17 12.69 2.08
C ASN A 344 8.67 12.42 2.32
N GLN A 345 8.33 11.27 2.91
CA GLN A 345 6.97 10.95 3.32
C GLN A 345 6.61 11.71 4.62
N GLY A 346 7.51 11.77 5.59
CA GLY A 346 7.32 12.49 6.86
C GLY A 346 7.03 13.98 6.67
N ALA A 347 7.74 14.65 5.76
CA ALA A 347 7.50 16.08 5.48
C ALA A 347 6.09 16.37 4.92
N ARG A 348 5.53 15.46 4.13
CA ARG A 348 4.15 15.60 3.61
C ARG A 348 3.11 15.37 4.69
N GLU A 349 3.34 14.38 5.56
CA GLU A 349 2.45 14.08 6.67
C GLU A 349 2.42 15.20 7.71
N PHE A 350 3.60 15.76 8.04
CA PHE A 350 3.72 16.94 8.90
C PHE A 350 2.84 18.11 8.44
N LYS A 351 2.98 18.51 7.17
CA LYS A 351 2.20 19.61 6.59
C LYS A 351 0.70 19.30 6.57
N THR A 352 0.34 18.05 6.27
CA THR A 352 -1.06 17.59 6.27
C THR A 352 -1.66 17.69 7.66
N GLU A 353 -0.92 17.25 8.67
CA GLU A 353 -1.37 17.25 10.06
C GLU A 353 -1.56 18.68 10.60
N ILE A 354 -0.63 19.61 10.32
CA ILE A 354 -0.81 21.03 10.65
C ILE A 354 -2.03 21.61 9.95
N GLN A 355 -2.18 21.37 8.64
CA GLN A 355 -3.28 21.90 7.85
C GLN A 355 -4.64 21.44 8.38
N ILE A 356 -4.75 20.17 8.78
CA ILE A 356 -6.00 19.61 9.28
C ILE A 356 -6.24 20.04 10.72
N LEU A 357 -5.33 19.72 11.64
CA LEU A 357 -5.54 19.93 13.08
C LEU A 357 -5.57 21.40 13.50
N SER A 358 -4.94 22.30 12.75
CA SER A 358 -5.07 23.74 13.02
C SER A 358 -6.51 24.24 12.88
N THR A 359 -7.37 23.54 12.13
CA THR A 359 -8.75 23.96 11.86
C THR A 359 -9.80 23.15 12.63
N LEU A 360 -9.39 22.09 13.32
CA LEU A 360 -10.29 21.17 14.01
C LEU A 360 -10.27 21.38 15.51
N ARG A 361 -11.45 21.47 16.12
CA ARG A 361 -11.63 21.51 17.58
C ARG A 361 -12.80 20.63 17.94
N HIS A 362 -12.53 19.50 18.60
CA HIS A 362 -13.56 18.55 19.01
C HIS A 362 -13.06 17.73 20.20
N LEU A 363 -13.98 17.38 21.12
CA LEU A 363 -13.66 16.66 22.36
C LEU A 363 -12.91 15.34 22.09
N HIS A 364 -13.33 14.64 21.04
CA HIS A 364 -12.82 13.31 20.67
C HIS A 364 -11.76 13.32 19.58
N LEU A 365 -11.11 14.46 19.32
CA LEU A 365 -9.90 14.54 18.49
C LEU A 365 -8.75 15.05 19.34
N VAL A 366 -7.53 14.63 19.03
CA VAL A 366 -6.32 15.21 19.65
C VAL A 366 -6.17 16.66 19.22
N SER A 367 -5.87 17.53 20.17
CA SER A 367 -5.64 18.95 19.92
C SER A 367 -4.16 19.21 19.66
N LEU A 368 -3.87 19.88 18.55
CA LEU A 368 -2.53 20.41 18.27
C LEU A 368 -2.33 21.70 19.07
N ILE A 369 -1.35 21.68 19.98
CA ILE A 369 -0.97 22.87 20.76
C ILE A 369 -0.12 23.80 19.88
N GLY A 370 0.81 23.21 19.14
CA GLY A 370 1.73 23.97 18.30
C GLY A 370 2.69 23.12 17.50
N TYR A 371 3.57 23.78 16.78
CA TYR A 371 4.55 23.11 15.93
C TYR A 371 5.87 23.89 15.83
N ARG A 372 6.86 23.21 15.24
CA ARG A 372 8.14 23.77 14.80
C ARG A 372 8.47 23.27 13.41
N ASP A 373 8.82 24.20 12.52
CA ASP A 373 9.30 23.92 11.16
C ASP A 373 10.44 24.90 10.81
N GLU A 374 11.63 24.67 11.36
CA GLU A 374 12.82 25.48 11.02
C GLU A 374 14.09 24.63 11.06
N LYS A 375 15.05 24.98 10.20
CA LYS A 375 16.38 24.34 10.12
C LYS A 375 16.34 22.81 9.93
N GLY A 376 15.29 22.30 9.28
CA GLY A 376 15.08 20.86 9.07
C GLY A 376 14.45 20.13 10.25
N GLU A 377 14.12 20.82 11.35
CA GLU A 377 13.37 20.26 12.48
C GLU A 377 11.86 20.39 12.23
N MET A 378 11.20 19.24 12.09
CA MET A 378 9.74 19.14 11.96
C MET A 378 9.19 18.51 13.24
N ILE A 379 8.55 19.32 14.09
CA ILE A 379 8.08 18.88 15.41
C ILE A 379 6.63 19.32 15.62
N LEU A 380 5.79 18.41 16.11
CA LEU A 380 4.40 18.66 16.49
C LEU A 380 4.26 18.49 18.00
N VAL A 381 3.51 19.39 18.63
CA VAL A 381 3.29 19.40 20.08
C VAL A 381 1.80 19.27 20.35
N TYR A 382 1.42 18.26 21.13
CA TYR A 382 0.04 17.93 21.49
C TYR A 382 -0.14 17.84 22.99
N ASP A 383 -1.40 17.83 23.43
CA ASP A 383 -1.74 17.42 24.79
C ASP A 383 -1.22 16.00 25.06
N TYR A 384 -0.68 15.76 26.25
CA TYR A 384 -0.24 14.42 26.65
C TYR A 384 -1.43 13.54 27.05
N MET A 385 -1.49 12.35 26.47
CA MET A 385 -2.54 11.35 26.72
C MET A 385 -2.06 10.37 27.79
N LEU A 386 -2.45 10.62 29.04
CA LEU A 386 -1.94 9.90 30.22
C LEU A 386 -2.13 8.38 30.12
N ASN A 387 -3.27 7.94 29.60
CA ASN A 387 -3.63 6.53 29.52
C ASN A 387 -3.18 5.89 28.19
N GLY A 388 -2.30 6.52 27.40
CA GLY A 388 -1.72 5.91 26.21
C GLY A 388 -2.74 5.60 25.10
N THR A 389 -2.50 4.54 24.33
CA THR A 389 -3.35 4.12 23.21
C THR A 389 -4.40 3.10 23.65
N LEU A 390 -5.53 3.00 22.94
CA LEU A 390 -6.53 1.96 23.18
C LEU A 390 -5.93 0.56 23.08
N ARG A 391 -5.00 0.33 22.14
CA ARG A 391 -4.32 -0.96 21.97
C ARG A 391 -3.62 -1.42 23.26
N ASP A 392 -3.01 -0.48 23.99
CA ASP A 392 -2.24 -0.77 25.22
C ASP A 392 -3.11 -1.32 26.36
N HIS A 393 -4.44 -1.37 26.17
CA HIS A 393 -5.40 -1.88 27.14
C HIS A 393 -6.20 -3.10 26.64
N LEU A 394 -5.88 -3.63 25.46
CA LEU A 394 -6.61 -4.75 24.86
C LEU A 394 -5.85 -6.07 24.92
N TYR A 395 -4.55 -6.07 24.62
CA TYR A 395 -3.74 -7.28 24.54
C TYR A 395 -2.24 -6.98 24.60
N LYS A 396 -1.43 -8.00 24.96
CA LYS A 396 0.03 -7.89 25.12
C LYS A 396 0.44 -6.73 26.04
N THR A 397 -0.27 -6.58 27.14
CA THR A 397 -0.11 -5.49 28.11
C THR A 397 -0.15 -6.03 29.53
N GLU A 398 0.54 -5.34 30.44
CA GLU A 398 0.49 -5.59 31.88
C GLU A 398 -0.62 -4.75 32.56
N ASN A 399 -1.28 -3.86 31.81
CA ASN A 399 -2.39 -3.05 32.30
C ASN A 399 -3.60 -3.93 32.66
N SER A 400 -4.38 -3.48 33.65
CA SER A 400 -5.63 -4.15 34.00
C SER A 400 -6.61 -4.16 32.83
N PRO A 401 -7.27 -5.29 32.52
CA PRO A 401 -8.21 -5.36 31.41
C PRO A 401 -9.37 -4.37 31.55
N LEU A 402 -9.70 -3.69 30.47
CA LEU A 402 -10.86 -2.80 30.43
C LEU A 402 -12.16 -3.59 30.55
N GLN A 403 -13.02 -3.14 31.48
CA GLN A 403 -14.40 -3.62 31.61
C GLN A 403 -15.22 -3.28 30.37
N TRP A 404 -16.25 -4.08 30.08
CA TRP A 404 -17.08 -3.91 28.88
C TRP A 404 -17.65 -2.50 28.71
N LYS A 405 -18.18 -1.92 29.79
CA LYS A 405 -18.74 -0.56 29.78
C LYS A 405 -17.70 0.49 29.36
N ASN A 406 -16.47 0.39 29.85
CA ASN A 406 -15.40 1.32 29.51
C ASN A 406 -14.99 1.16 28.04
N ARG A 407 -14.92 -0.08 27.54
CA ARG A 407 -14.67 -0.37 26.12
C ARG A 407 -15.72 0.29 25.21
N LEU A 408 -17.01 0.17 25.56
CA LEU A 408 -18.10 0.82 24.82
C LEU A 408 -18.00 2.35 24.85
N GLN A 409 -17.75 2.95 26.01
CA GLN A 409 -17.60 4.41 26.13
C GLN A 409 -16.45 4.95 25.26
N ILE A 410 -15.31 4.24 25.24
CA ILE A 410 -14.16 4.60 24.40
C ILE A 410 -14.53 4.50 22.91
N LEU A 411 -15.19 3.41 22.49
CA LEU A 411 -15.64 3.22 21.12
C LEU A 411 -16.64 4.29 20.67
N ILE A 412 -17.60 4.65 21.52
CA ILE A 412 -18.57 5.72 21.26
C ILE A 412 -17.83 7.06 21.09
N GLY A 413 -16.87 7.36 21.97
CA GLY A 413 -16.05 8.57 21.86
C GLY A 413 -15.27 8.62 20.55
N ALA A 414 -14.56 7.56 20.20
CA ALA A 414 -13.83 7.47 18.94
C ALA A 414 -14.77 7.58 17.72
N ALA A 415 -15.94 6.95 17.77
CA ALA A 415 -16.95 7.03 16.71
C ALA A 415 -17.49 8.46 16.52
N ARG A 416 -17.73 9.20 17.62
CA ARG A 416 -18.10 10.62 17.58
C ARG A 416 -16.99 11.49 16.98
N GLY A 417 -15.74 11.18 17.28
CA GLY A 417 -14.58 11.84 16.65
C GLY A 417 -14.58 11.66 15.13
N LEU A 418 -14.75 10.42 14.66
CA LEU A 418 -14.82 10.12 13.22
C LEU A 418 -16.06 10.72 12.55
N ASP A 419 -17.22 10.70 13.21
CA ASP A 419 -18.43 11.34 12.69
C ASP A 419 -18.23 12.84 12.49
N TYR A 420 -17.62 13.52 13.46
CA TYR A 420 -17.28 14.94 13.33
C TYR A 420 -16.36 15.21 12.10
N LEU A 421 -15.39 14.35 11.82
CA LEU A 421 -14.56 14.48 10.61
C LEU A 421 -15.38 14.31 9.32
N HIS A 422 -16.36 13.40 9.32
CA HIS A 422 -17.14 13.05 8.14
C HIS A 422 -18.28 14.03 7.86
N THR A 423 -18.92 14.57 8.90
CA THR A 423 -20.17 15.35 8.78
C THR A 423 -20.10 16.72 9.48
N GLY A 424 -19.29 16.87 10.52
CA GLY A 424 -19.23 18.06 11.38
C GLY A 424 -18.35 19.20 10.88
N THR A 425 -17.71 19.05 9.71
CA THR A 425 -16.78 20.04 9.14
C THR A 425 -17.25 20.52 7.76
N LYS A 426 -16.73 21.66 7.30
CA LYS A 426 -17.10 22.25 6.00
C LYS A 426 -16.81 21.32 4.81
N HIS A 427 -15.79 20.48 4.93
CA HIS A 427 -15.36 19.53 3.92
C HIS A 427 -15.17 18.18 4.57
N VAL A 428 -15.62 17.10 3.95
CA VAL A 428 -15.47 15.75 4.50
C VAL A 428 -13.98 15.43 4.67
N ILE A 429 -13.55 15.16 5.90
CA ILE A 429 -12.19 14.75 6.21
C ILE A 429 -12.19 13.23 6.37
N ILE A 430 -11.38 12.54 5.56
CA ILE A 430 -11.20 11.10 5.63
C ILE A 430 -9.88 10.84 6.37
N HIS A 431 -9.95 10.14 7.50
CA HIS A 431 -8.81 9.93 8.39
C HIS A 431 -7.75 9.02 7.74
N ARG A 432 -8.20 7.93 7.09
CA ARG A 432 -7.43 6.95 6.30
C ARG A 432 -6.51 6.01 7.07
N ASP A 433 -6.11 6.34 8.29
CA ASP A 433 -5.32 5.44 9.17
C ASP A 433 -5.99 5.21 10.53
N VAL A 434 -7.27 4.84 10.50
CA VAL A 434 -8.03 4.50 11.71
C VAL A 434 -7.57 3.13 12.23
N LYS A 435 -7.03 3.09 13.45
CA LYS A 435 -6.55 1.89 14.14
C LYS A 435 -6.53 2.11 15.65
N SER A 436 -6.46 1.03 16.44
CA SER A 436 -6.44 1.10 17.91
C SER A 436 -5.26 1.88 18.49
N THR A 437 -4.10 1.92 17.80
CA THR A 437 -2.95 2.75 18.23
C THR A 437 -3.14 4.25 17.99
N ASN A 438 -4.10 4.62 17.14
CA ASN A 438 -4.43 6.01 16.81
C ASN A 438 -5.69 6.51 17.54
N ILE A 439 -6.16 5.76 18.53
CA ILE A 439 -7.16 6.18 19.49
C ILE A 439 -6.44 6.30 20.82
N LEU A 440 -6.22 7.53 21.28
CA LEU A 440 -5.55 7.83 22.53
C LEU A 440 -6.57 8.09 23.64
N LEU A 441 -6.14 7.90 24.88
CA LEU A 441 -6.98 8.04 26.08
C LEU A 441 -6.40 9.10 27.00
N ASP A 442 -7.18 10.14 27.28
CA ASP A 442 -6.79 11.14 28.26
C ASP A 442 -6.92 10.62 29.70
N GLU A 443 -6.55 11.43 30.69
CA GLU A 443 -6.63 11.09 32.13
C GLU A 443 -8.03 10.61 32.56
N LYS A 444 -9.09 11.12 31.93
CA LYS A 444 -10.48 10.80 32.24
C LYS A 444 -11.03 9.65 31.38
N TRP A 445 -10.16 8.91 30.71
CA TRP A 445 -10.51 7.82 29.78
C TRP A 445 -11.34 8.28 28.58
N VAL A 446 -11.27 9.56 28.22
CA VAL A 446 -11.95 10.08 27.02
C VAL A 446 -11.11 9.73 25.80
N ALA A 447 -11.75 9.05 24.84
CA ALA A 447 -11.12 8.68 23.58
C ALA A 447 -10.89 9.89 22.67
N LYS A 448 -9.69 9.98 22.10
CA LYS A 448 -9.28 11.02 21.15
C LYS A 448 -8.59 10.39 19.94
N VAL A 449 -9.14 10.64 18.75
CA VAL A 449 -8.53 10.20 17.48
C VAL A 449 -7.31 11.06 17.16
N SER A 450 -6.21 10.41 16.79
CA SER A 450 -4.89 11.02 16.55
C SER A 450 -4.29 10.61 15.20
N ASP A 451 -3.17 11.26 14.82
CA ASP A 451 -2.34 10.90 13.66
C ASP A 451 -2.99 11.16 12.30
N PHE A 452 -3.12 12.45 11.96
CA PHE A 452 -3.79 12.93 10.76
C PHE A 452 -2.86 13.06 9.54
N GLY A 453 -1.63 12.55 9.64
CA GLY A 453 -0.61 12.69 8.60
C GLY A 453 -1.04 12.13 7.23
N LEU A 454 -1.85 11.07 7.22
CA LEU A 454 -2.36 10.43 6.01
C LEU A 454 -3.73 10.93 5.53
N SER A 455 -4.37 11.78 6.33
CA SER A 455 -5.75 12.22 6.12
C SER A 455 -5.92 13.03 4.83
N LYS A 456 -7.16 13.03 4.32
CA LYS A 456 -7.50 13.70 3.06
C LYS A 456 -8.80 14.48 3.19
N ILE A 457 -8.78 15.71 2.70
CA ILE A 457 -9.97 16.54 2.54
C ILE A 457 -10.62 16.15 1.20
N SER A 458 -11.86 15.67 1.24
CA SER A 458 -12.66 15.38 0.07
C SER A 458 -13.47 16.63 -0.31
N SER A 459 -13.31 17.10 -1.56
CA SER A 459 -14.07 18.24 -2.07
C SER A 459 -15.51 17.83 -2.35
N THR A 460 -16.47 18.33 -1.57
CA THR A 460 -17.91 18.12 -1.77
C THR A 460 -18.46 18.81 -3.04
N VAL A 461 -17.63 19.60 -3.74
CA VAL A 461 -18.02 20.37 -4.93
C VAL A 461 -17.77 19.54 -6.20
N GLY A 462 -18.78 18.78 -6.61
CA GLY A 462 -18.89 18.16 -7.94
C GLY A 462 -18.82 16.63 -7.94
N THR A 463 -19.98 15.99 -8.20
CA THR A 463 -20.28 14.62 -8.74
C THR A 463 -19.42 13.38 -8.40
N LYS A 464 -18.32 13.47 -7.64
CA LYS A 464 -17.47 12.34 -7.26
C LYS A 464 -17.47 12.20 -5.73
N SER A 465 -18.16 11.18 -5.24
CA SER A 465 -18.22 10.80 -3.82
C SER A 465 -16.96 10.09 -3.30
N HIS A 466 -15.84 10.16 -4.04
CA HIS A 466 -14.59 9.45 -3.75
C HIS A 466 -13.37 10.27 -4.15
N VAL A 467 -12.26 10.01 -3.46
CA VAL A 467 -10.94 10.58 -3.74
C VAL A 467 -10.08 9.48 -4.37
N SER A 468 -9.69 9.64 -5.64
CA SER A 468 -8.71 8.76 -6.28
C SER A 468 -7.31 9.11 -5.78
N THR A 469 -6.68 8.18 -5.06
CA THR A 469 -5.36 8.39 -4.45
C THR A 469 -4.65 7.05 -4.28
N GLU A 470 -3.30 7.07 -4.24
CA GLU A 470 -2.47 5.91 -3.90
C GLU A 470 -3.02 5.18 -2.67
N VAL A 471 -2.79 3.88 -2.55
CA VAL A 471 -3.26 3.15 -1.36
C VAL A 471 -2.32 3.42 -0.19
N LYS A 472 -2.84 3.95 0.92
CA LYS A 472 -2.11 4.14 2.18
C LYS A 472 -3.01 3.80 3.36
N GLY A 473 -2.41 3.32 4.44
CA GLY A 473 -3.08 2.90 5.68
C GLY A 473 -2.38 1.70 6.30
N SER A 474 -2.83 1.29 7.48
CA SER A 474 -2.24 0.17 8.22
C SER A 474 -2.81 -1.18 7.79
N PHE A 475 -1.91 -2.15 7.56
CA PHE A 475 -2.26 -3.53 7.22
C PHE A 475 -3.14 -4.14 8.34
N GLY A 476 -4.18 -4.88 7.96
CA GLY A 476 -5.20 -5.40 8.88
C GLY A 476 -6.45 -4.52 9.01
N TYR A 477 -6.32 -3.19 8.90
CA TYR A 477 -7.44 -2.21 8.97
C TYR A 477 -7.90 -1.70 7.60
N LEU A 478 -7.16 -2.02 6.54
CA LEU A 478 -7.35 -1.44 5.22
C LEU A 478 -8.65 -1.92 4.56
N ASP A 479 -9.46 -0.96 4.12
CA ASP A 479 -10.68 -1.21 3.36
C ASP A 479 -10.38 -1.97 2.04
N PRO A 480 -10.94 -3.17 1.83
CA PRO A 480 -10.67 -3.99 0.65
C PRO A 480 -11.19 -3.35 -0.64
N GLU A 481 -12.25 -2.55 -0.59
CA GLU A 481 -12.77 -1.85 -1.77
C GLU A 481 -11.86 -0.69 -2.15
N TYR A 482 -11.39 0.08 -1.15
CA TYR A 482 -10.38 1.11 -1.36
C TYR A 482 -9.08 0.53 -1.91
N TYR A 483 -8.59 -0.58 -1.36
CA TYR A 483 -7.40 -1.28 -1.84
C TYR A 483 -7.53 -1.69 -3.31
N LYS A 484 -8.67 -2.30 -3.69
CA LYS A 484 -8.91 -2.78 -5.05
C LYS A 484 -9.15 -1.67 -6.07
N ARG A 485 -9.90 -0.63 -5.69
CA ARG A 485 -10.37 0.42 -6.63
C ARG A 485 -9.54 1.69 -6.60
N GLN A 486 -8.66 1.85 -5.60
CA GLN A 486 -7.94 3.10 -5.30
C GLN A 486 -8.88 4.31 -5.12
N GLN A 487 -10.12 4.04 -4.69
CA GLN A 487 -11.16 5.03 -4.44
C GLN A 487 -11.35 5.17 -2.93
N LEU A 488 -10.78 6.22 -2.36
CA LEU A 488 -10.90 6.52 -0.93
C LEU A 488 -12.23 7.24 -0.64
N THR A 489 -12.94 6.81 0.38
CA THR A 489 -14.19 7.45 0.85
C THR A 489 -14.22 7.48 2.38
N HIS A 490 -15.11 8.28 2.97
CA HIS A 490 -15.33 8.24 4.43
C HIS A 490 -15.80 6.85 4.91
N LYS A 491 -16.40 6.03 4.03
CA LYS A 491 -16.77 4.63 4.31
C LYS A 491 -15.55 3.71 4.46
N SER A 492 -14.36 4.14 4.03
CA SER A 492 -13.12 3.41 4.29
C SER A 492 -12.73 3.50 5.77
N ASP A 493 -12.92 4.66 6.42
CA ASP A 493 -12.75 4.80 7.87
C ASP A 493 -13.77 3.95 8.64
N VAL A 494 -15.00 3.86 8.14
CA VAL A 494 -16.05 2.99 8.73
C VAL A 494 -15.61 1.52 8.74
N TYR A 495 -14.98 1.06 7.65
CA TYR A 495 -14.45 -0.31 7.60
C TYR A 495 -13.34 -0.51 8.65
N SER A 496 -12.36 0.38 8.68
CA SER A 496 -11.29 0.34 9.68
C SER A 496 -11.83 0.36 11.11
N PHE A 497 -12.85 1.17 11.39
CA PHE A 497 -13.53 1.19 12.69
C PHE A 497 -14.24 -0.14 12.99
N GLY A 498 -14.83 -0.79 11.99
CA GLY A 498 -15.38 -2.15 12.10
C GLY A 498 -14.34 -3.19 12.53
N VAL A 499 -13.07 -3.04 12.12
CA VAL A 499 -11.98 -3.88 12.60
C VAL A 499 -11.71 -3.62 14.07
N ILE A 500 -11.67 -2.35 14.49
CA ILE A 500 -11.48 -1.96 15.90
C ILE A 500 -12.62 -2.50 16.77
N LEU A 501 -13.86 -2.52 16.29
CA LEU A 501 -14.98 -3.10 17.05
C LEU A 501 -14.72 -4.57 17.39
N PHE A 502 -14.20 -5.37 16.45
CA PHE A 502 -13.83 -6.75 16.73
C PHE A 502 -12.53 -6.87 17.53
N GLU A 503 -11.59 -5.96 17.32
CA GLU A 503 -10.34 -5.89 18.11
C GLU A 503 -10.65 -5.73 19.61
N VAL A 504 -11.58 -4.81 19.93
CA VAL A 504 -12.04 -4.51 21.28
C VAL A 504 -12.90 -5.63 21.86
N LEU A 505 -13.74 -6.28 21.04
CA LEU A 505 -14.56 -7.40 21.52
C LEU A 505 -13.73 -8.65 21.81
N CYS A 506 -12.77 -8.96 20.93
CA CYS A 506 -12.01 -10.20 20.99
C CYS A 506 -10.75 -10.11 21.84
N GLY A 507 -10.26 -8.90 22.16
CA GLY A 507 -8.97 -8.72 22.82
C GLY A 507 -7.81 -9.29 22.01
N ARG A 508 -7.85 -9.15 20.68
CA ARG A 508 -6.88 -9.76 19.74
C ARG A 508 -6.38 -8.74 18.72
N PRO A 509 -5.13 -8.84 18.27
CA PRO A 509 -4.63 -7.96 17.23
C PRO A 509 -5.36 -8.16 15.90
N PRO A 510 -5.39 -7.13 15.03
CA PRO A 510 -6.06 -7.17 13.72
C PRO A 510 -5.47 -8.25 12.80
N ILE A 511 -4.24 -8.67 13.08
CA ILE A 511 -3.54 -9.78 12.44
C ILE A 511 -2.94 -10.63 13.56
N PHE A 512 -3.29 -11.91 13.59
CA PHE A 512 -2.82 -12.82 14.60
C PHE A 512 -2.57 -14.21 14.00
N PRO A 513 -1.64 -15.00 14.55
CA PRO A 513 -1.47 -16.39 14.15
C PRO A 513 -2.67 -17.21 14.62
N ASP A 514 -3.28 -17.98 13.72
CA ASP A 514 -4.25 -19.02 14.09
C ASP A 514 -3.54 -20.22 14.72
N THR A 515 -4.28 -21.26 15.14
CA THR A 515 -3.75 -22.47 15.76
C THR A 515 -2.71 -23.22 14.91
N SER A 516 -2.68 -22.96 13.60
CA SER A 516 -1.68 -23.47 12.64
C SER A 516 -0.49 -22.53 12.42
N ASN A 517 -0.36 -21.45 13.19
CA ASN A 517 0.60 -20.35 13.02
C ASN A 517 0.50 -19.62 11.66
N ILE A 518 -0.64 -19.71 10.98
CA ILE A 518 -0.93 -18.91 9.79
C ILE A 518 -1.48 -17.56 10.24
N GLN A 519 -0.94 -16.45 9.74
CA GLN A 519 -1.48 -15.13 10.03
C GLN A 519 -2.90 -15.00 9.44
N VAL A 520 -3.86 -14.70 10.30
CA VAL A 520 -5.26 -14.51 9.92
C VAL A 520 -5.67 -13.06 10.17
N ASN A 521 -6.41 -12.51 9.22
CA ASN A 521 -7.05 -11.21 9.35
C ASN A 521 -8.28 -11.30 10.27
N LEU A 522 -8.29 -10.52 11.35
CA LEU A 522 -9.34 -10.52 12.37
C LEU A 522 -10.72 -10.23 11.79
N ALA A 523 -10.83 -9.26 10.86
CA ALA A 523 -12.09 -8.90 10.25
C ALA A 523 -12.70 -10.09 9.47
N GLN A 524 -11.88 -10.82 8.73
CA GLN A 524 -12.33 -12.00 7.99
C GLN A 524 -12.67 -13.18 8.91
N TRP A 525 -11.84 -13.42 9.92
CA TRP A 525 -12.08 -14.47 10.90
C TRP A 525 -13.36 -14.23 11.70
N ALA A 526 -13.57 -13.01 12.19
CA ALA A 526 -14.76 -12.63 12.96
C ALA A 526 -16.03 -12.76 12.12
N LYS A 527 -16.02 -12.33 10.84
CA LYS A 527 -17.13 -12.56 9.90
C LYS A 527 -17.50 -14.04 9.78
N ILE A 528 -16.52 -14.92 9.68
CA ILE A 528 -16.75 -16.38 9.56
C ILE A 528 -17.34 -16.93 10.87
N ARG A 529 -16.81 -16.52 12.02
CA ARG A 529 -17.28 -16.98 13.34
C ARG A 529 -18.69 -16.52 13.66
N CYS A 530 -19.04 -15.28 13.28
CA CYS A 530 -20.40 -14.77 13.44
C CYS A 530 -21.42 -15.52 12.58
N LYS A 531 -21.03 -15.99 11.38
CA LYS A 531 -21.91 -16.79 10.50
C LYS A 531 -22.14 -18.22 10.98
N LYS A 532 -21.23 -18.75 11.80
CA LYS A 532 -21.31 -20.12 12.36
C LYS A 532 -22.03 -20.17 13.72
N GLU A 533 -22.66 -19.07 14.14
CA GLU A 533 -23.34 -18.93 15.43
C GLU A 533 -22.42 -19.15 16.66
N THR A 534 -21.11 -18.98 16.48
CA THR A 534 -20.10 -19.10 17.56
C THR A 534 -19.66 -17.75 18.09
N LEU A 535 -20.60 -16.83 18.36
CA LEU A 535 -20.29 -15.44 18.72
C LEU A 535 -19.69 -15.34 20.14
N GLU A 536 -20.16 -16.15 21.08
CA GLU A 536 -19.66 -16.16 22.46
C GLU A 536 -18.19 -16.62 22.51
N GLN A 537 -17.79 -17.52 21.62
CA GLN A 537 -16.42 -18.08 21.56
C GLN A 537 -15.36 -17.08 21.11
N ILE A 538 -15.76 -15.95 20.53
CA ILE A 538 -14.81 -14.93 20.08
C ILE A 538 -14.62 -13.80 21.08
N VAL A 539 -15.45 -13.74 22.12
CA VAL A 539 -15.39 -12.70 23.15
C VAL A 539 -14.10 -12.86 23.95
N ASP A 540 -13.47 -11.74 24.27
CA ASP A 540 -12.32 -11.68 25.17
C ASP A 540 -12.68 -12.37 26.50
N PRO A 541 -11.88 -13.34 26.98
CA PRO A 541 -12.12 -14.01 28.26
C PRO A 541 -12.28 -13.03 29.44
N ASN A 542 -11.65 -11.86 29.38
CA ASN A 542 -11.77 -10.83 30.43
C ASN A 542 -13.14 -10.14 30.46
N LEU A 543 -14.02 -10.42 29.48
CA LEU A 543 -15.38 -9.88 29.38
C LEU A 543 -16.46 -10.93 29.67
N GLU A 544 -16.07 -12.14 30.06
CA GLU A 544 -17.01 -13.22 30.37
C GLU A 544 -17.99 -12.79 31.47
N GLY A 545 -19.29 -12.95 31.20
CA GLY A 545 -20.37 -12.54 32.11
C GLY A 545 -20.66 -11.03 32.17
N GLN A 546 -19.94 -10.17 31.43
CA GLN A 546 -20.15 -8.71 31.44
C GLN A 546 -21.10 -8.19 30.34
N ILE A 547 -21.46 -9.03 29.37
CA ILE A 547 -22.22 -8.64 28.18
C ILE A 547 -23.51 -9.46 28.11
N ALA A 548 -24.67 -8.80 28.11
CA ALA A 548 -25.94 -9.47 27.85
C ALA A 548 -25.97 -10.04 26.41
N PRO A 549 -26.52 -11.25 26.18
CA PRO A 549 -26.55 -11.88 24.85
C PRO A 549 -27.15 -10.99 23.75
N GLU A 550 -28.21 -10.23 24.07
CA GLU A 550 -28.85 -9.30 23.14
C GLU A 550 -27.91 -8.13 22.77
N CYS A 551 -27.20 -7.58 23.76
CA CYS A 551 -26.20 -6.54 23.55
C CYS A 551 -25.03 -7.05 22.69
N LEU A 552 -24.55 -8.27 22.97
CA LEU A 552 -23.48 -8.91 22.19
C LEU A 552 -23.89 -9.10 20.72
N SER A 553 -25.10 -9.60 20.49
CA SER A 553 -25.66 -9.81 19.15
C SER A 553 -25.77 -8.48 18.38
N ARG A 554 -26.31 -7.44 19.01
CA ARG A 554 -26.42 -6.11 18.39
C ARG A 554 -25.07 -5.48 18.13
N TYR A 555 -24.11 -5.61 19.05
CA TYR A 555 -22.75 -5.14 18.86
C TYR A 555 -22.10 -5.80 17.64
N ALA A 556 -22.19 -7.14 17.54
CA ALA A 556 -21.64 -7.89 16.42
C ALA A 556 -22.30 -7.52 15.08
N GLU A 557 -23.62 -7.28 15.07
CA GLU A 557 -24.34 -6.81 13.89
C GLU A 557 -23.76 -5.48 13.37
N ILE A 558 -23.52 -4.52 14.27
CA ILE A 558 -22.92 -3.22 13.93
C ILE A 558 -21.54 -3.42 13.31
N ALA A 559 -20.69 -4.22 13.96
CA ALA A 559 -19.33 -4.49 13.49
C ALA A 559 -19.30 -5.17 12.11
N ILE A 560 -20.15 -6.18 11.88
CA ILE A 560 -20.27 -6.87 10.58
C ILE A 560 -20.76 -5.92 9.49
N ARG A 561 -21.70 -5.01 9.81
CA ARG A 561 -22.18 -4.00 8.86
C ARG A 561 -21.09 -3.01 8.48
N CYS A 562 -20.27 -2.57 9.43
CA CYS A 562 -19.10 -1.74 9.15
C CYS A 562 -18.10 -2.43 8.20
N LEU A 563 -17.95 -3.75 8.34
CA LEU A 563 -17.03 -4.56 7.53
C LEU A 563 -17.58 -5.04 6.19
N ARG A 564 -18.76 -4.57 5.72
CA ARG A 564 -19.32 -4.99 4.43
C ARG A 564 -18.36 -4.67 3.28
N ASP A 565 -18.23 -5.60 2.33
CA ASP A 565 -17.29 -5.41 1.22
C ASP A 565 -17.73 -4.26 0.30
N ASN A 566 -19.04 -4.08 0.14
CA ASN A 566 -19.64 -2.95 -0.58
C ASN A 566 -19.81 -1.74 0.34
N ARG A 567 -19.11 -0.63 0.04
CA ARG A 567 -19.13 0.61 0.84
C ARG A 567 -20.52 1.26 0.98
N ILE A 568 -21.44 1.01 0.04
CA ILE A 568 -22.80 1.57 0.09
C ILE A 568 -23.60 0.95 1.23
N GLU A 569 -23.35 -0.32 1.53
CA GLU A 569 -24.04 -1.07 2.60
C GLU A 569 -23.50 -0.77 4.00
N ARG A 570 -22.32 -0.14 4.08
CA ARG A 570 -21.74 0.28 5.37
C ARG A 570 -22.55 1.43 5.97
N PRO A 571 -22.79 1.45 7.29
CA PRO A 571 -23.45 2.56 7.96
C PRO A 571 -22.62 3.85 7.85
N SER A 572 -23.23 5.00 8.17
CA SER A 572 -22.47 6.21 8.48
C SER A 572 -21.88 6.12 9.89
N MET A 573 -20.87 6.94 10.22
CA MET A 573 -20.36 6.97 11.60
C MET A 573 -21.40 7.47 12.60
N SER A 574 -22.28 8.40 12.22
CA SER A 574 -23.42 8.82 13.02
C SER A 574 -24.39 7.66 13.36
N ASP A 575 -24.67 6.78 12.38
CA ASP A 575 -25.45 5.56 12.62
C ASP A 575 -24.74 4.60 13.59
N VAL A 576 -23.41 4.48 13.46
CA VAL A 576 -22.58 3.65 14.35
C VAL A 576 -22.63 4.18 15.78
N VAL A 577 -22.49 5.50 15.99
CA VAL A 577 -22.62 6.15 17.30
C VAL A 577 -23.97 5.81 17.92
N SER A 578 -25.06 6.10 17.21
CA SER A 578 -26.42 5.89 17.70
C SER A 578 -26.69 4.43 18.09
N ARG A 579 -26.14 3.48 17.32
CA ARG A 579 -26.30 2.05 17.60
C ARG A 579 -25.44 1.55 18.75
N LEU A 580 -24.22 2.08 18.91
CA LEU A 580 -23.38 1.74 20.06
C LEU A 580 -23.95 2.32 21.37
N GLU A 581 -24.51 3.53 21.32
CA GLU A 581 -25.22 4.13 22.46
C GLU A 581 -26.45 3.32 22.87
N PHE A 582 -27.14 2.69 21.91
CA PHE A 582 -28.25 1.78 22.21
C PHE A 582 -27.80 0.45 22.84
N VAL A 583 -26.57 0.01 22.57
CA VAL A 583 -25.99 -1.23 23.14
C VAL A 583 -25.45 -1.02 24.56
N MET A 584 -25.02 0.19 24.88
CA MET A 584 -24.52 0.62 26.19
C MET A 584 -25.64 0.75 27.22
#